data_AF-A0A554IDV7-F1
#
_entry.id   AF-A0A554IDV7-F1
#
_cell.length_a   1.000
_cell.length_b   1.000
_cell.length_c   1.000
_cell.angle_alpha   90.00
_cell.angle_beta   90.00
_cell.angle_gamma   90.00
#
_symmetry.space_group_name_H-M   'P 1'
#
loop_
_entity.id
_entity.type
_entity.pdbx_description
1 polymer ?
#
loop_
_entity_poly.entity_id
_entity_poly.type
_entity_poly.pdbx_seq_one_letter_code
_entity_poly.pdbx_strand_id
1 'polypeptide(L)' 'MEKNIWRLASLAFELGFIIAIPPVLGIYLGFWLDKNFGTKPVLTVFFLIGGLVLAILATRRIIKKTLSS' A
#
# COMPACT_ATOMS: atom_id res chain seq x y z
N MET A 1 -1.57 -29.92 -12.44
CA MET A 1 -0.61 -28.88 -11.99
C MET A 1 -1.05 -27.44 -12.29
N GLU A 2 -1.97 -27.17 -13.24
CA GLU A 2 -2.35 -25.79 -13.62
C GLU A 2 -3.10 -24.96 -12.55
N LYS A 3 -3.92 -25.59 -11.67
CA LYS A 3 -4.72 -24.87 -10.66
C LYS A 3 -3.88 -24.01 -9.69
N ASN A 4 -2.59 -24.31 -9.53
CA ASN A 4 -1.72 -23.58 -8.60
C ASN A 4 -1.22 -22.25 -9.17
N ILE A 5 -1.00 -22.14 -10.48
CA ILE A 5 -0.41 -20.94 -11.10
C ILE A 5 -1.39 -19.78 -11.04
N TRP A 6 -2.67 -20.02 -11.37
CA TRP A 6 -3.71 -19.00 -11.28
C TRP A 6 -3.93 -18.52 -9.84
N ARG A 7 -3.83 -19.43 -8.86
CA ARG A 7 -3.94 -19.08 -7.44
C ARG A 7 -2.75 -18.23 -6.98
N LEU A 8 -1.53 -18.60 -7.38
CA LEU A 8 -0.32 -17.83 -7.08
C LEU A 8 -0.35 -16.45 -7.73
N ALA A 9 -0.82 -16.35 -8.97
CA ALA A 9 -0.98 -15.08 -9.67
C ALA A 9 -1.99 -14.17 -8.96
N SER A 10 -3.15 -14.71 -8.56
CA SER A 10 -4.16 -13.94 -7.81
C SER A 10 -3.61 -13.40 -6.49
N LEU A 11 -2.86 -14.24 -5.74
CA LEU A 11 -2.22 -13.83 -4.48
C LEU A 11 -1.17 -12.75 -4.70
N ALA A 12 -0.35 -12.88 -5.75
CA ALA A 12 0.66 -11.88 -6.08
C ALA A 12 0.01 -10.53 -6.44
N PHE A 13 -1.09 -10.54 -7.20
CA PHE A 13 -1.84 -9.33 -7.51
C PHE A 13 -2.45 -8.69 -6.28
N GLU A 14 -3.10 -9.48 -5.43
CA GLU A 14 -3.71 -9.00 -4.19
C GLU A 14 -2.67 -8.31 -3.30
N LEU A 15 -1.52 -8.97 -3.08
CA LEU A 15 -0.40 -8.40 -2.33
C LEU A 15 0.17 -7.15 -3.01
N GLY A 16 0.31 -7.15 -4.34
CA GLY A 16 0.74 -5.99 -5.11
C GLY A 16 -0.15 -4.77 -4.87
N PHE A 17 -1.47 -4.94 -4.90
CA PHE A 17 -2.43 -3.87 -4.60
C PHE A 17 -2.37 -3.41 -3.15
N ILE A 18 -2.29 -4.33 -2.19
CA ILE A 18 -2.19 -3.99 -0.76
C ILE A 18 -0.94 -3.15 -0.48
N ILE A 19 0.16 -3.43 -1.18
CA ILE A 19 1.42 -2.70 -1.01
C ILE A 19 1.40 -1.37 -1.76
N ALA A 20 0.86 -1.33 -2.99
CA ALA A 20 0.95 -0.16 -3.86
C ALA A 20 -0.11 0.91 -3.57
N ILE A 21 -1.35 0.51 -3.22
CA ILE A 21 -2.46 1.46 -3.05
C ILE A 21 -2.18 2.50 -1.93
N PRO A 22 -1.74 2.10 -0.72
CA PRO A 22 -1.59 3.07 0.37
C PRO A 22 -0.53 4.16 0.10
N PRO A 23 0.68 3.84 -0.40
CA PRO A 23 1.66 4.85 -0.81
C PRO A 23 1.18 5.76 -1.94
N VAL A 24 0.51 5.21 -2.96
CA VAL A 24 -0.01 5.99 -4.10
C VAL A 24 -1.08 6.98 -3.63
N LEU A 25 -2.02 6.53 -2.80
CA LEU A 25 -3.03 7.40 -2.19
C LEU A 25 -2.38 8.45 -1.28
N GLY A 26 -1.37 8.07 -0.50
CA GLY A 26 -0.61 8.98 0.35
C GLY A 26 0.07 10.08 -0.46
N ILE A 27 0.78 9.72 -1.53
CA ILE A 27 1.42 10.69 -2.43
C ILE A 27 0.36 11.61 -3.06
N TYR A 28 -0.73 11.06 -3.58
CA TYR A 28 -1.78 11.85 -4.23
C TYR A 28 -2.41 12.87 -3.27
N LEU A 29 -2.74 12.44 -2.05
CA LEU A 29 -3.28 13.31 -1.01
C LEU A 29 -2.27 14.36 -0.56
N GLY A 30 -1.03 13.95 -0.30
CA GLY A 30 0.02 14.86 0.13
C GLY A 30 0.37 15.89 -0.94
N PHE A 31 0.38 15.52 -2.22
CA PHE A 31 0.61 16.43 -3.33
C PHE A 31 -0.53 17.44 -3.47
N TRP A 32 -1.78 17.00 -3.33
CA TRP A 32 -2.93 17.89 -3.34
C TRP A 32 -2.89 18.89 -2.18
N LEU A 33 -2.51 18.45 -0.99
CA LEU A 33 -2.36 19.32 0.18
C LEU A 33 -1.17 20.28 0.02
N ASP A 34 0.00 19.81 -0.40
CA ASP A 34 1.18 20.65 -0.62
C ASP A 34 0.86 21.78 -1.62
N LYS A 35 0.12 21.47 -2.69
CA LYS A 35 -0.34 22.47 -3.67
C LYS A 35 -1.31 23.49 -3.07
N ASN A 36 -2.24 23.07 -2.22
CA ASN A 36 -3.21 23.96 -1.59
C ASN A 36 -2.57 24.87 -0.51
N PHE A 37 -1.59 24.36 0.25
CA PHE A 37 -0.92 25.12 1.31
C PHE A 37 0.32 25.89 0.82
N GLY A 38 0.67 25.78 -0.46
CA GLY A 38 1.88 26.40 -1.02
C GLY A 38 3.17 25.86 -0.38
N THR A 39 3.11 24.67 0.21
CA THR A 39 4.24 24.05 0.88
C THR A 39 5.10 23.30 -0.15
N LYS A 40 6.42 23.26 0.09
CA LYS A 40 7.35 22.33 -0.58
C LYS A 40 6.88 20.88 -0.34
N PRO A 41 7.37 19.83 -1.04
CA PRO A 41 6.78 18.48 -1.02
C PRO A 41 6.96 17.74 0.33
N VAL A 42 6.52 18.33 1.43
CA VAL A 42 6.70 17.91 2.81
C VAL A 42 5.53 17.03 3.20
N LEU A 43 4.30 17.45 2.90
CA LEU A 43 3.11 16.62 3.16
C LEU A 43 3.13 15.39 2.27
N THR A 44 3.53 15.51 1.01
CA THR A 44 3.74 14.38 0.10
C THR A 44 4.66 13.33 0.69
N VAL A 45 5.84 13.73 1.21
CA VAL A 45 6.78 12.80 1.83
C VAL A 45 6.22 12.21 3.12
N PHE A 46 5.56 13.02 3.95
CA PHE A 46 4.92 12.55 5.17
C PHE A 46 3.84 11.49 4.89
N PHE A 47 2.94 11.76 3.96
CA PHE A 47 1.88 10.82 3.57
C PHE A 47 2.42 9.59 2.82
N LEU A 48 3.51 9.73 2.06
CA LEU A 48 4.21 8.58 1.47
C LEU A 48 4.72 7.64 2.56
N ILE A 49 5.44 8.17 3.56
CA ILE A 49 5.94 7.37 4.69
C ILE A 49 4.76 6.73 5.43
N GLY A 50 3.70 7.48 5.70
CA GLY A 50 2.47 6.95 6.30
C GLY A 50 1.87 5.81 5.47
N GLY A 51 1.77 5.98 4.15
CA GLY A 51 1.29 4.95 3.22
C GLY A 51 2.15 3.69 3.24
N LEU A 52 3.48 3.83 3.28
CA LEU A 52 4.40 2.69 3.40
C LEU A 52 4.22 1.94 4.73
N VAL A 53 4.07 2.66 5.84
CA VAL A 53 3.79 2.05 7.15
C VAL A 53 2.46 1.31 7.13
N LEU A 54 1.40 1.91 6.57
CA LEU A 54 0.09 1.28 6.43
C LEU A 54 0.15 0.01 5.57
N ALA A 55 0.87 0.05 4.44
CA ALA A 55 1.09 -1.12 3.60
C ALA A 55 1.73 -2.27 4.39
N ILE A 56 2.82 -2.00 5.12
CA ILE A 56 3.49 -3.00 5.97
C ILE A 56 2.54 -3.57 7.03
N LEU A 57 1.78 -2.72 7.72
CA LEU A 57 0.84 -3.16 8.75
C LEU A 57 -0.30 -4.01 8.16
N ALA A 58 -0.83 -3.63 7.01
CA ALA A 58 -1.87 -4.37 6.30
C ALA A 58 -1.36 -5.75 5.86
N THR A 59 -0.18 -5.81 5.22
CA THR A 59 0.45 -7.08 4.82
C THR A 59 0.71 -7.97 6.03
N ARG A 60 1.24 -7.43 7.14
CA ARG A 60 1.46 -8.20 8.38
C ARG A 60 0.16 -8.75 8.96
N ARG A 61 -0.93 -7.99 8.93
CA ARG A 61 -2.25 -8.45 9.41
C ARG A 61 -2.77 -9.61 8.55
N ILE A 62 -2.61 -9.55 7.24
CA ILE A 62 -3.04 -10.61 6.32
C ILE A 62 -2.23 -11.88 6.55
N ILE A 63 -0.90 -11.77 6.60
CA ILE A 63 -0.01 -12.91 6.88
C ILE A 63 -0.38 -13.58 8.20
N LYS A 64 -0.57 -12.80 9.27
CA LYS A 64 -0.98 -13.37 10.58
C LYS A 64 -2.32 -14.10 10.50
N LYS A 65 -3.29 -13.55 9.78
CA LYS A 65 -4.61 -14.16 9.60
C LYS A 65 -4.53 -15.47 8.81
N THR A 66 -3.67 -15.52 7.80
CA THR A 66 -3.42 -16.74 7.01
C THR A 66 -2.68 -17.80 7.83
N LEU A 67 -1.78 -17.41 8.74
CA LEU A 67 -1.04 -18.36 9.60
C LEU A 67 -1.85 -18.86 10.80
N SER A 68 -2.89 -18.14 11.23
CA SER A 68 -3.75 -18.53 12.36
C SER A 68 -5.02 -19.27 11.96
N SER A 69 -5.20 -19.56 10.66
CA SER A 69 -6.34 -20.30 10.09
C SER A 69 -5.87 -21.66 9.58
#